data_AF-A0A5Q3RXY7-F1
#
_entry.id   AF-A0A5Q3RXY7-F1
#
_cell.length_a   1.000
_cell.length_b   1.000
_cell.length_c   1.000
_cell.angle_alpha   90.00
_cell.angle_beta   90.00
_cell.angle_gamma   90.00
#
_symmetry.space_group_name_H-M   'P 1'
#
loop_
_entity.id
_entity.type
_entity.pdbx_description
1 polymer ?
#
loop_
_entity_poly.entity_id
_entity_poly.type
_entity_poly.pdbx_seq_one_letter_code
_entity_poly.pdbx_strand_id
1 'polypeptide(L)' 'MTNPSITISVDAPLDIHFNAATQSLSLTCHQFASDGTGLAMRLELTPQATQQMLQALEYLQTQHGVSSAMPTKPHGVQ' A
#
# COMPACT_ATOMS: atom_id res chain seq x y z
N MET A 1 -25.03 3.64 13.56
CA MET A 1 -24.04 4.70 13.81
C MET A 1 -22.97 4.58 12.73
N THR A 2 -22.85 5.56 11.84
CA THR A 2 -21.75 5.63 10.87
C THR A 2 -20.53 6.21 11.57
N ASN A 3 -19.46 5.42 11.71
CA ASN A 3 -18.19 5.94 12.20
C ASN A 3 -17.69 7.02 11.23
N PRO A 4 -17.27 8.20 11.71
CA PRO A 4 -16.68 9.21 10.83
C PRO A 4 -15.41 8.63 10.18
N SER A 5 -15.34 8.68 8.86
CA SER A 5 -14.19 8.21 8.07
C SER A 5 -13.50 9.39 7.40
N ILE A 6 -12.17 9.46 7.50
CA ILE A 6 -11.34 10.41 6.76
C ILE A 6 -10.82 9.68 5.52
N THR A 7 -11.03 10.26 4.33
CA THR A 7 -10.49 9.71 3.07
C THR A 7 -9.14 10.33 2.79
N ILE A 8 -8.13 9.49 2.59
CA ILE A 8 -6.80 9.91 2.17
C ILE A 8 -6.56 9.32 0.78
N SER A 9 -6.47 10.19 -0.22
CA SER A 9 -6.11 9.76 -1.58
C SER A 9 -4.60 9.60 -1.64
N VAL A 10 -4.14 8.42 -2.07
CA VAL A 10 -2.72 8.08 -2.15
C VAL A 10 -2.37 7.86 -3.61
N ASP A 11 -1.44 8.66 -4.12
CA ASP A 11 -0.93 8.54 -5.49
C ASP A 11 0.36 7.70 -5.53
N ALA A 12 0.75 7.26 -6.73
CA ALA A 12 2.03 6.58 -6.91
C ALA A 12 3.20 7.57 -6.80
N PRO A 13 4.36 7.17 -6.25
CA PRO A 13 4.71 5.83 -5.77
C PRO A 13 4.26 5.56 -4.33
N LEU A 14 3.79 4.33 -4.10
CA LEU A 14 3.49 3.78 -2.78
C LEU A 14 4.57 2.76 -2.40
N ASP A 15 5.29 3.02 -1.31
CA ASP A 15 6.27 2.08 -0.78
C ASP A 15 5.57 1.10 0.16
N ILE A 16 5.68 -0.21 -0.12
CA ILE A 16 5.02 -1.27 0.64
C ILE A 16 6.08 -2.22 1.17
N HIS A 17 6.12 -2.38 2.49
CA HIS A 17 7.07 -3.27 3.15
C HIS A 17 6.37 -4.26 4.07
N PHE A 18 6.64 -5.55 3.88
CA PHE A 18 6.15 -6.61 4.75
C PHE A 18 7.27 -7.13 5.64
N ASN A 19 7.10 -6.98 6.96
CA ASN A 19 8.00 -7.55 7.95
C ASN A 19 7.54 -8.96 8.32
N ALA A 20 8.23 -9.98 7.81
CA ALA A 20 7.89 -11.38 8.09
C ALA A 20 8.09 -11.78 9.55
N ALA A 21 9.01 -11.15 10.28
CA ALA A 21 9.28 -11.48 11.68
C ALA A 21 8.14 -11.06 12.61
N THR A 22 7.53 -9.90 12.34
CA THR A 22 6.39 -9.39 13.11
C THR A 22 5.05 -9.62 12.43
N GLN A 23 5.05 -10.15 11.20
CA GLN A 23 3.89 -10.28 10.31
C GLN A 23 3.14 -8.95 10.11
N SER A 24 3.86 -7.84 10.11
CA SER A 24 3.30 -6.49 9.98
C SER A 24 3.53 -5.95 8.57
N LEU A 25 2.57 -5.18 8.06
CA LEU A 25 2.69 -4.45 6.81
C LEU A 25 2.83 -2.95 7.08
N SER A 26 3.74 -2.29 6.38
CA SER A 26 3.88 -0.84 6.37
C SER A 26 3.63 -0.31 4.97
N LEU A 27 2.84 0.76 4.86
CA LEU A 27 2.67 1.52 3.62
C LEU A 27 3.17 2.94 3.84
N THR A 28 4.08 3.40 3.00
CA THR A 28 4.58 4.78 3.05
C THR A 28 4.23 5.48 1.75
N CYS A 29 3.52 6.60 1.84
CA CYS A 29 3.26 7.48 0.71
C CYS A 29 3.86 8.85 0.94
N HIS A 30 4.30 9.49 -0.13
CA HIS A 30 4.85 10.84 -0.10
C HIS A 30 3.81 11.79 -0.67
N GLN A 31 3.28 12.67 0.18
CA GLN A 31 2.44 13.77 -0.28
C GLN A 31 3.31 15.02 -0.33
N PHE A 32 3.35 15.66 -1.50
CA PHE A 32 3.97 16.98 -1.63
C PHE A 32 3.02 17.98 -0.97
N ALA A 33 3.40 18.54 0.18
CA ALA A 33 2.72 19.73 0.67
C ALA A 33 3.03 20.88 -0.30
N SER A 34 2.06 21.78 -0.52
CA SER A 34 2.17 22.87 -1.48
C SER A 34 3.31 23.86 -1.18
N ASP A 35 3.94 23.76 -0.01
CA ASP A 35 5.10 24.53 0.43
C ASP A 35 6.46 23.92 0.04
N GLY A 36 6.46 22.82 -0.72
CA GLY A 36 7.68 22.13 -1.16
C GLY A 36 8.31 21.24 -0.08
N THR A 37 7.70 21.14 1.10
CA THR A 37 8.08 20.12 2.08
C THR A 37 7.36 18.82 1.76
N GLY A 38 8.12 17.80 1.32
CA GLY A 38 7.57 16.46 1.11
C GLY A 38 7.24 15.84 2.47
N LEU A 39 5.96 15.61 2.76
CA LEU A 39 5.54 14.91 3.97
C LEU A 39 5.33 13.44 3.64
N ALA A 40 6.08 12.56 4.30
CA ALA A 40 5.86 11.12 4.22
C ALA A 40 4.79 10.71 5.25
N MET A 41 3.73 10.07 4.79
CA MET A 41 2.75 9.43 5.63
C MET A 41 3.00 7.93 5.63
N ARG A 42 3.21 7.37 6.82
CA ARG A 42 3.40 5.93 7.03
C ARG A 42 2.22 5.34 7.80
N LEU A 43 1.59 4.33 7.22
CA LEU A 43 0.56 3.52 7.87
C LEU A 43 1.17 2.17 8.24
N GLU A 44 1.12 1.83 9.53
CA GLU A 44 1.58 0.52 10.03
C GLU A 44 0.38 -0.33 10.42
N LEU A 45 0.24 -1.47 9.75
CA LEU A 45 -0.81 -2.43 10.03
C LEU A 45 -0.31 -3.42 11.08
N THR A 46 -1.15 -3.64 12.08
CA THR A 46 -0.96 -4.74 13.03
C THR A 46 -0.99 -6.09 12.31
N PRO A 47 -0.51 -7.17 12.95
CA PRO A 47 -0.53 -8.49 12.31
C PRO A 47 -1.93 -8.94 11.90
N GLN A 48 -2.94 -8.68 12.75
CA GLN A 48 -4.34 -9.00 12.43
C GLN A 48 -4.86 -8.19 11.22
N ALA A 49 -4.62 -6.88 11.19
CA ALA A 49 -5.03 -6.04 10.07
C ALA A 49 -4.30 -6.44 8.77
N THR A 50 -3.03 -6.84 8.88
CA THR A 50 -2.23 -7.34 7.77
C THR A 50 -2.84 -8.61 7.17
N GLN A 51 -3.21 -9.59 8.02
CA GLN A 51 -3.87 -10.82 7.56
C GLN A 51 -5.20 -10.52 6.86
N GLN A 52 -6.03 -9.63 7.42
CA GLN A 52 -7.29 -9.22 6.78
C GLN A 52 -7.05 -8.57 5.41
N MET A 53 -6.02 -7.73 5.28
CA MET A 53 -5.68 -7.09 4.01
C MET A 53 -5.19 -8.11 2.98
N LEU A 54 -4.34 -9.07 3.37
CA LEU A 54 -3.86 -10.14 2.48
C LEU A 54 -5.00 -11.03 1.97
N GLN A 55 -5.95 -11.39 2.84
CA GLN A 55 -7.14 -12.14 2.44
C GLN A 55 -8.00 -11.36 1.44
N ALA A 56 -8.17 -10.05 1.64
CA ALA A 56 -8.89 -9.20 0.70
C ALA A 56 -8.18 -9.14 -0.66
N LEU A 57 -6.85 -9.06 -0.69
CA LEU A 57 -6.07 -9.09 -1.93
C LEU A 57 -6.20 -10.44 -2.66
N GLU A 58 -6.11 -11.55 -1.95
CA GLU A 58 -6.32 -12.89 -2.54
C GLU A 58 -7.72 -13.03 -3.13
N TYR A 59 -8.75 -12.54 -2.43
CA TYR A 59 -10.12 -12.49 -2.95
C TYR A 59 -10.21 -11.69 -4.26
N LEU A 60 -9.57 -10.51 -4.32
CA LEU A 60 -9.54 -9.69 -5.54
C LEU A 60 -8.81 -10.38 -6.70
N GLN A 61 -7.71 -11.07 -6.42
CA GLN A 61 -6.98 -11.83 -7.43
C GLN A 61 -7.83 -12.97 -8.00
N THR A 62 -8.45 -13.76 -7.12
CA THR A 62 -9.21 -14.96 -7.50
C THR A 62 -10.56 -14.65 -8.12
N GLN A 63 -11.30 -13.65 -7.63
CA GLN A 63 -12.65 -13.34 -8.09
C GLN A 63 -12.71 -12.27 -9.18
N HIS A 64 -11.76 -11.32 -9.17
CA HIS A 64 -11.78 -10.17 -10.08
C HIS A 64 -10.61 -10.18 -11.06
N GLY A 65 -9.75 -11.20 -11.04
CA GLY A 65 -8.62 -11.31 -11.97
C GLY A 65 -7.60 -10.18 -11.86
N VAL A 66 -7.58 -9.46 -10.74
CA VAL A 66 -6.63 -8.37 -10.50
C VAL A 66 -5.25 -8.99 -10.39
N SER A 67 -4.44 -8.88 -11.44
CA SER A 67 -3.09 -9.43 -11.44
C SER A 67 -2.10 -8.39 -10.94
N SER A 68 -1.35 -8.73 -9.90
CA SER A 68 -0.18 -7.97 -9.44
C SER A 68 1.01 -8.24 -10.39
N ALA A 69 0.87 -7.92 -11.67
CA ALA A 69 2.02 -7.87 -12.55
C ALA A 69 2.85 -6.67 -12.10
N MET A 70 3.89 -6.90 -11.28
CA MET A 70 4.94 -5.91 -11.08
C MET A 70 5.39 -5.47 -12.47
N PRO A 71 5.50 -4.16 -12.76
CA PRO A 71 6.15 -3.73 -13.98
C PRO A 71 7.54 -4.36 -13.96
N THR A 72 7.76 -5.29 -14.89
CA THR A 72 9.07 -5.85 -15.15
C THR A 72 9.98 -4.65 -15.36
N LYS A 73 10.94 -4.48 -14.44
CA LYS A 73 11.99 -3.46 -14.48
C LYS A 73 12.36 -3.24 -15.95
N PRO A 74 12.20 -2.03 -16.52
CA PRO A 74 12.50 -1.82 -17.94
C PRO A 74 13.91 -2.34 -18.14
N HIS A 75 14.05 -3.37 -18.97
CA HIS A 75 15.35 -3.87 -19.37
C HIS A 75 16.08 -2.66 -19.90
N GLY A 76 17.18 -2.28 -19.23
CA GLY A 76 18.01 -1.17 -19.66
C GLY A 76 18.38 -1.41 -21.11
N VAL A 77 17.74 -0.67 -22.00
CA VAL A 77 18.25 -0.52 -23.35
C VAL A 77 19.46 0.39 -23.19
N GLN A 78 20.62 -0.22 -23.45
CA GLN A 78 21.93 0.41 -23.58
C GLN A 78 21.90 1.60 -24.52
#